data_AF-A0A919UJX2-F1
#
_entry.id   AF-A0A919UJX2-F1
#
_cell.length_a   1.000
_cell.length_b   1.000
_cell.length_c   1.000
_cell.angle_alpha   90.00
_cell.angle_beta   90.00
_cell.angle_gamma   90.00
#
_symmetry.space_group_name_H-M   'P 1'
#
loop_
_entity.id
_entity.type
_entity.pdbx_description
1 polymer ?
#
loop_
_entity_poly.entity_id
_entity_poly.type
_entity_poly.pdbx_seq_one_letter_code
_entity_poly.pdbx_strand_id
1 'polypeptide(L)'
;MIDVTTWTAHATREPSEQFLTAIDRKWRERLATTSRTCPWRSQLLHSLVLLHVDRATHKRRLRTHYFAAGECGAKDHGFTPMSALIPGDMYGPESLHAFHTGEHSALAAAIVAAKQDPHLVATTVITEPQFTAIDTFDDHSGAQLRPESHGAVVPFLYAAAGEDVEDAFEREDLLRANGYSTYTVDATTMGEDPIALHRNLAALMEDVFDEIAQLKADGAARILSRDPLWPLVIVKAPAEWNPAPASARLDSERR
;
A
#
# COMPACT_ATOMS: atom_id res chain seq x y z
N MET A 1 -18.07 -12.84 19.04
CA MET A 1 -17.07 -13.02 17.97
C MET A 1 -15.77 -12.57 18.58
N ILE A 2 -14.83 -13.48 18.84
CA ILE A 2 -13.59 -13.11 19.53
C ILE A 2 -12.76 -12.37 18.49
N ASP A 3 -12.67 -11.05 18.65
CA ASP A 3 -11.86 -10.17 17.80
C ASP A 3 -10.38 -10.36 18.22
N VAL A 4 -9.76 -11.44 17.72
CA VAL A 4 -8.34 -11.75 17.95
C VAL A 4 -7.49 -11.12 16.83
N THR A 5 -7.86 -9.95 16.33
CA THR A 5 -7.03 -9.21 15.38
C THR A 5 -5.84 -8.62 16.12
N THR A 6 -4.78 -9.41 16.23
CA THR A 6 -3.54 -9.01 16.90
C THR A 6 -2.48 -8.76 15.84
N TRP A 7 -1.69 -7.72 16.03
CA TRP A 7 -0.55 -7.43 15.16
C TRP A 7 0.54 -8.48 15.44
N THR A 8 0.56 -9.54 14.65
CA THR A 8 1.52 -10.65 14.82
C THR A 8 2.38 -10.84 13.58
N ALA A 9 3.67 -11.08 13.82
CA ALA A 9 4.57 -11.58 12.81
C ALA A 9 4.22 -13.02 12.43
N HIS A 10 4.49 -13.41 11.18
CA HIS A 10 4.21 -14.76 10.69
C HIS A 10 5.45 -15.47 10.18
N ALA A 11 5.67 -16.70 10.65
CA ALA A 11 6.82 -17.52 10.25
C ALA A 11 6.82 -17.95 8.76
N THR A 12 5.65 -18.12 8.13
CA THR A 12 5.57 -18.53 6.72
C THR A 12 5.72 -17.33 5.79
N ARG A 13 6.93 -17.08 5.29
CA ARG A 13 7.21 -15.85 4.53
C ARG A 13 6.86 -15.93 3.05
N GLU A 14 7.13 -17.07 2.41
CA GLU A 14 7.05 -17.20 0.96
C GLU A 14 5.81 -17.98 0.51
N PRO A 15 4.98 -17.42 -0.40
CA PRO A 15 3.93 -18.17 -1.07
C PRO A 15 4.50 -19.20 -2.05
N SER A 16 3.74 -20.24 -2.37
CA SER A 16 4.14 -21.22 -3.38
C SER A 16 4.20 -20.61 -4.78
N GLU A 17 5.09 -21.14 -5.63
CA GLU A 17 5.19 -20.82 -7.07
C GLU A 17 3.83 -20.82 -7.79
N GLN A 18 3.01 -21.84 -7.51
CA GLN A 18 1.68 -21.97 -8.09
C GLN A 18 0.76 -20.80 -7.69
N PHE A 19 0.85 -20.36 -6.43
CA PHE A 19 0.09 -19.23 -5.93
C PHE A 19 0.57 -17.91 -6.53
N LEU A 20 1.90 -17.72 -6.65
CA LEU A 20 2.48 -16.55 -7.31
C LEU A 20 2.07 -16.45 -8.78
N THR A 21 2.04 -17.58 -9.50
CA THR A 21 1.52 -17.66 -10.87
C THR A 21 0.04 -17.23 -10.94
N ALA A 22 -0.76 -17.63 -9.95
CA ALA A 22 -2.16 -17.23 -9.89
C ALA A 22 -2.34 -15.72 -9.60
N ILE A 23 -1.49 -15.15 -8.75
CA ILE A 23 -1.41 -13.71 -8.50
C ILE A 23 -1.05 -12.95 -9.77
N ASP A 24 0.01 -13.34 -10.48
CA ASP A 24 0.45 -12.68 -11.72
C ASP A 24 -0.67 -12.67 -12.77
N ARG A 25 -1.33 -13.81 -12.99
CA ARG A 25 -2.47 -13.89 -13.90
C ARG A 25 -3.57 -12.89 -13.52
N LYS A 26 -3.96 -12.83 -12.24
CA LYS A 26 -4.98 -11.89 -11.75
C LYS A 26 -4.57 -10.44 -11.93
N TRP A 27 -3.29 -10.13 -11.71
CA TRP A 27 -2.75 -8.79 -11.88
C TRP A 27 -2.79 -8.35 -13.35
N ARG A 28 -2.36 -9.22 -14.28
CA ARG A 28 -2.42 -8.98 -15.73
C ARG A 28 -3.84 -8.80 -16.25
N GLU A 29 -4.78 -9.56 -15.70
CA GLU A 29 -6.21 -9.44 -15.99
C GLU A 29 -6.86 -8.20 -15.37
N ARG A 30 -6.11 -7.32 -14.69
CA ARG A 30 -6.63 -6.13 -14.00
C ARG A 30 -7.75 -6.47 -13.03
N LEU A 31 -7.61 -7.61 -12.34
CA LEU A 31 -8.59 -8.14 -11.41
C LEU A 31 -9.99 -8.34 -12.04
N ALA A 32 -10.05 -8.49 -13.37
CA ALA A 32 -11.21 -8.84 -14.19
C ALA A 32 -12.58 -8.35 -13.67
N THR A 33 -12.69 -7.04 -13.39
CA THR A 33 -13.92 -6.42 -12.86
C THR A 33 -14.73 -5.70 -13.93
N THR A 34 -16.01 -5.44 -13.63
CA THR A 34 -16.92 -4.57 -14.38
C THR A 34 -16.60 -3.07 -14.19
N SER A 35 -15.96 -2.67 -13.09
CA SER A 35 -15.59 -1.27 -12.82
C SER A 35 -14.21 -0.92 -13.37
N ARG A 36 -14.17 -0.56 -14.66
CA ARG A 36 -12.93 -0.12 -15.33
C ARG A 36 -12.47 1.29 -14.93
N THR A 37 -13.27 2.02 -14.17
CA THR A 37 -12.98 3.41 -13.80
C THR A 37 -12.22 3.53 -12.47
N CYS A 38 -12.30 2.53 -11.58
CA CYS A 38 -11.62 2.58 -10.29
C CYS A 38 -10.10 2.35 -10.44
N PRO A 39 -9.24 3.25 -9.92
CA PRO A 39 -7.78 3.11 -9.99
C PRO A 39 -7.26 1.79 -9.41
N TRP A 40 -7.86 1.32 -8.31
CA TRP A 40 -7.51 0.04 -7.67
C TRP A 40 -7.67 -1.20 -8.55
N ARG A 41 -8.44 -1.08 -9.63
CA ARG A 41 -8.67 -2.19 -10.57
C ARG A 41 -8.14 -1.90 -11.96
N SER A 42 -8.04 -0.63 -12.37
CA SER A 42 -7.60 -0.25 -13.72
C SER A 42 -6.11 0.04 -13.84
N GLN A 43 -5.46 0.54 -12.78
CA GLN A 43 -4.06 0.96 -12.82
C GLN A 43 -3.10 -0.16 -12.39
N LEU A 44 -1.95 -0.24 -13.08
CA LEU A 44 -0.89 -1.23 -12.85
C LEU A 44 -0.43 -1.27 -11.40
N LEU A 45 0.01 -0.12 -10.88
CA LEU A 45 0.57 -0.02 -9.55
C LEU A 45 -0.47 -0.28 -8.45
N HIS A 46 -1.63 0.37 -8.52
CA HIS A 46 -2.68 0.16 -7.55
C HIS A 46 -3.17 -1.31 -7.50
N SER A 47 -3.37 -1.95 -8.66
CA SER A 47 -3.78 -3.36 -8.68
C SER A 47 -2.72 -4.30 -8.11
N LEU A 48 -1.43 -3.98 -8.28
CA LEU A 48 -0.32 -4.73 -7.68
C LEU A 48 -0.31 -4.58 -6.16
N VAL A 49 -0.42 -3.34 -5.67
CA VAL A 49 -0.47 -3.02 -4.24
C VAL A 49 -1.68 -3.70 -3.60
N LEU A 50 -2.86 -3.59 -4.21
CA LEU A 50 -4.07 -4.25 -3.73
C LEU A 50 -3.86 -5.75 -3.54
N LEU A 51 -3.33 -6.45 -4.53
CA LEU A 51 -3.08 -7.89 -4.45
C LEU A 51 -2.17 -8.28 -3.28
N HIS A 52 -1.05 -7.57 -3.11
CA HIS A 52 -0.04 -7.94 -2.12
C HIS A 52 -0.40 -7.50 -0.70
N VAL A 53 -1.03 -6.34 -0.54
CA VAL A 53 -1.54 -5.89 0.76
C VAL A 53 -2.70 -6.77 1.18
N ASP A 54 -3.64 -7.09 0.28
CA ASP A 54 -4.74 -8.02 0.58
C ASP A 54 -4.22 -9.39 0.99
N ARG A 55 -3.22 -9.94 0.28
CA ARG A 55 -2.56 -11.21 0.69
C ARG A 55 -1.98 -11.14 2.11
N ALA A 56 -1.23 -10.09 2.42
CA ALA A 56 -0.53 -9.95 3.69
C ALA A 56 -1.49 -9.73 4.87
N THR A 57 -2.59 -8.99 4.63
CA THR A 57 -3.62 -8.68 5.63
C THR A 57 -4.61 -9.81 5.82
N HIS A 58 -5.02 -10.49 4.74
CA HIS A 58 -5.87 -11.68 4.78
C HIS A 58 -5.24 -12.78 5.65
N LYS A 59 -3.94 -13.02 5.48
CA LYS A 59 -3.17 -13.96 6.31
C LYS A 59 -3.20 -13.62 7.80
N ARG A 60 -3.20 -12.32 8.13
CA ARG A 60 -3.22 -11.75 9.49
C ARG A 60 -4.63 -11.48 10.02
N ARG A 61 -5.66 -11.69 9.20
CA ARG A 61 -7.07 -11.34 9.47
C ARG A 61 -7.29 -9.86 9.81
N LEU A 62 -6.43 -8.98 9.29
CA LEU A 62 -6.56 -7.54 9.49
C LEU A 62 -7.56 -6.94 8.49
N ARG A 63 -8.33 -5.96 8.96
CA ARG A 63 -9.24 -5.19 8.09
C ARG A 63 -8.44 -4.16 7.31
N THR A 64 -8.72 -4.03 6.01
CA THR A 64 -7.95 -3.16 5.12
C THR A 64 -8.82 -2.18 4.36
N HIS A 65 -8.47 -0.90 4.43
CA HIS A 65 -9.06 0.16 3.62
C HIS A 65 -8.05 0.71 2.60
N TYR A 66 -8.53 0.91 1.37
CA TYR A 66 -7.71 1.29 0.23
C TYR A 66 -8.09 2.70 -0.24
N PHE A 67 -7.19 3.67 -0.12
CA PHE A 67 -7.44 5.08 -0.45
C PHE A 67 -6.74 5.47 -1.75
N ALA A 68 -7.50 6.03 -2.69
CA ALA A 68 -6.95 6.62 -3.91
C ALA A 68 -7.48 8.03 -4.13
N ALA A 69 -6.66 8.89 -4.72
CA ALA A 69 -7.10 10.19 -5.20
C ALA A 69 -8.03 10.05 -6.42
N GLY A 70 -8.79 11.11 -6.71
CA GLY A 70 -9.76 11.15 -7.80
C GLY A 70 -11.11 10.58 -7.42
N GLU A 71 -11.94 10.30 -8.42
CA GLU A 71 -13.30 9.82 -8.25
C GLU A 71 -13.50 8.47 -8.92
N CYS A 72 -14.38 7.63 -8.35
CA CYS A 72 -14.88 6.45 -9.03
C CYS A 72 -16.42 6.50 -9.07
N GLY A 73 -17.01 6.20 -10.22
CA GLY A 73 -18.47 6.10 -10.37
C GLY A 73 -19.06 4.77 -9.90
N ALA A 74 -18.27 3.94 -9.21
CA ALA A 74 -18.68 2.62 -8.77
C ALA A 74 -19.46 2.69 -7.46
N LYS A 75 -20.58 1.95 -7.36
CA LYS A 75 -21.37 1.87 -6.11
C LYS A 75 -20.72 0.94 -5.08
N ASP A 76 -20.02 -0.08 -5.56
CA ASP A 76 -19.21 -1.00 -4.79
C ASP A 76 -18.00 -1.44 -5.64
N HIS A 77 -17.03 -2.06 -4.99
CA HIS A 77 -15.81 -2.54 -5.63
C HIS A 77 -15.74 -4.05 -5.71
N GLY A 78 -16.83 -4.79 -5.48
CA GLY A 78 -16.81 -6.26 -5.40
C GLY A 78 -15.97 -6.81 -4.24
N PHE A 79 -15.40 -8.00 -4.42
CA PHE A 79 -14.61 -8.69 -3.40
C PHE A 79 -13.10 -8.47 -3.53
N THR A 80 -12.38 -8.69 -2.44
CA THR A 80 -10.91 -8.65 -2.42
C THR A 80 -10.31 -9.74 -3.31
N PRO A 81 -9.09 -9.54 -3.86
CA PRO A 81 -8.42 -10.56 -4.66
C PRO A 81 -8.27 -11.94 -3.97
N MET A 82 -7.96 -11.98 -2.67
CA MET A 82 -7.79 -13.20 -1.89
C MET A 82 -9.09 -13.98 -1.79
N SER A 83 -10.24 -13.29 -1.72
CA SER A 83 -11.56 -13.94 -1.78
C SER A 83 -11.76 -14.75 -3.07
N ALA A 84 -11.10 -14.37 -4.17
CA ALA A 84 -11.13 -15.11 -5.44
C ALA A 84 -10.01 -16.16 -5.57
N LEU A 85 -8.85 -15.93 -4.95
CA LEU A 85 -7.68 -16.82 -5.04
C LEU A 85 -7.70 -17.96 -4.01
N ILE A 86 -8.41 -17.80 -2.91
CA ILE A 86 -8.53 -18.78 -1.81
C ILE A 86 -10.00 -19.18 -1.67
N PRO A 87 -10.54 -19.98 -2.62
CA PRO A 87 -11.92 -20.44 -2.53
C PRO A 87 -12.10 -21.33 -1.30
N GLY A 88 -13.17 -21.10 -0.54
CA GLY A 88 -13.48 -21.88 0.66
C GLY A 88 -12.82 -21.39 1.94
N ASP A 89 -12.35 -20.14 1.99
CA ASP A 89 -12.03 -19.49 3.27
C ASP A 89 -13.25 -19.57 4.20
N MET A 90 -13.00 -19.98 5.45
CA MET A 90 -14.05 -20.25 6.45
C MET A 90 -14.85 -19.01 6.84
N TYR A 91 -14.31 -17.81 6.59
CA TYR A 91 -14.96 -16.52 6.84
C TYR A 91 -15.78 -16.02 5.64
N GLY A 92 -15.76 -16.74 4.52
CA GLY A 92 -16.44 -16.33 3.29
C GLY A 92 -15.71 -15.19 2.56
N PRO A 93 -16.31 -14.68 1.47
CA PRO A 93 -15.70 -13.62 0.68
C PRO A 93 -15.76 -12.26 1.41
N GLU A 94 -14.68 -11.51 1.33
CA GLU A 94 -14.52 -10.18 1.93
C GLU A 94 -14.73 -9.08 0.87
N SER A 95 -15.53 -8.07 1.20
CA SER A 95 -15.77 -6.93 0.32
C SER A 95 -14.54 -6.02 0.24
N LEU A 96 -14.25 -5.52 -0.96
CA LEU A 96 -13.17 -4.55 -1.15
C LEU A 96 -13.60 -3.16 -0.67
N HIS A 97 -13.02 -2.69 0.43
CA HIS A 97 -13.26 -1.36 0.99
C HIS A 97 -12.32 -0.32 0.37
N ALA A 98 -12.64 0.13 -0.84
CA ALA A 98 -11.91 1.19 -1.53
C ALA A 98 -12.63 2.55 -1.45
N PHE A 99 -11.87 3.59 -1.08
CA PHE A 99 -12.32 4.96 -0.87
C PHE A 99 -11.60 5.91 -1.83
N HIS A 100 -12.32 6.91 -2.30
CA HIS A 100 -11.86 7.88 -3.30
C HIS A 100 -12.02 9.29 -2.74
N THR A 101 -10.92 10.04 -2.66
CA THR A 101 -10.87 11.32 -1.94
C THR A 101 -11.15 12.55 -2.81
N GLY A 102 -11.40 12.35 -4.10
CA GLY A 102 -11.54 13.44 -5.06
C GLY A 102 -10.23 14.21 -5.17
N GLU A 103 -10.29 15.51 -4.91
CA GLU A 103 -9.12 16.41 -4.92
C GLU A 103 -8.31 16.37 -3.61
N HIS A 104 -8.85 15.78 -2.54
CA HIS A 104 -8.16 15.73 -1.25
C HIS A 104 -7.06 14.65 -1.23
N SER A 105 -6.07 14.82 -0.36
CA SER A 105 -4.99 13.85 -0.20
C SER A 105 -5.49 12.49 0.29
N ALA A 106 -5.17 11.44 -0.48
CA ALA A 106 -5.47 10.06 -0.13
C ALA A 106 -4.64 9.58 1.09
N LEU A 107 -3.42 10.08 1.25
CA LEU A 107 -2.58 9.76 2.41
C LEU A 107 -3.13 10.39 3.70
N ALA A 108 -3.51 11.66 3.65
CA ALA A 108 -4.13 12.33 4.80
C ALA A 108 -5.43 11.60 5.23
N ALA A 109 -6.27 11.22 4.26
CA ALA A 109 -7.49 10.45 4.55
C ALA A 109 -7.18 9.06 5.15
N ALA A 110 -6.15 8.38 4.66
CA ALA A 110 -5.71 7.10 5.21
C ALA A 110 -5.23 7.23 6.66
N ILE A 111 -4.47 8.29 6.98
CA ILE A 111 -4.03 8.60 8.35
C ILE A 111 -5.23 8.89 9.25
N VAL A 112 -6.20 9.68 8.80
CA VAL A 112 -7.43 9.97 9.56
C VAL A 112 -8.21 8.68 9.85
N ALA A 113 -8.35 7.80 8.85
CA ALA A 113 -9.04 6.52 9.04
C ALA A 113 -8.29 5.60 10.02
N ALA A 114 -6.96 5.50 9.91
CA ALA A 114 -6.16 4.70 10.84
C ALA A 114 -6.25 5.20 12.29
N LYS A 115 -6.38 6.51 12.52
CA LYS A 115 -6.58 7.06 13.88
C LYS A 115 -7.88 6.58 14.55
N GLN A 116 -8.88 6.16 13.77
CA GLN A 116 -10.20 5.79 14.28
C GLN A 116 -10.31 4.31 14.68
N ASP A 117 -9.45 3.44 14.16
CA ASP A 117 -9.53 1.99 14.40
C ASP A 117 -8.12 1.38 14.59
N PRO A 118 -7.79 0.88 15.80
CA PRO A 118 -6.47 0.31 16.11
C PRO A 118 -6.14 -0.97 15.34
N HIS A 119 -7.12 -1.61 14.72
CA HIS A 119 -6.96 -2.85 13.94
C HIS A 119 -7.07 -2.63 12.43
N LEU A 120 -7.20 -1.37 12.00
CA LEU A 120 -7.25 -1.02 10.58
C LEU A 120 -5.86 -0.93 9.98
N VAL A 121 -5.70 -1.53 8.80
CA VAL A 121 -4.64 -1.22 7.84
C VAL A 121 -5.22 -0.27 6.81
N ALA A 122 -4.66 0.92 6.68
CA ALA A 122 -4.98 1.83 5.59
C ALA A 122 -3.81 1.85 4.60
N THR A 123 -4.08 1.81 3.30
CA THR A 123 -3.04 1.91 2.28
C THR A 123 -3.44 2.87 1.18
N THR A 124 -2.45 3.47 0.55
CA THR A 124 -2.63 4.39 -0.56
C THR A 124 -1.45 4.30 -1.53
N VAL A 125 -1.68 4.68 -2.78
CA VAL A 125 -0.64 4.82 -3.78
C VAL A 125 -0.56 6.29 -4.17
N ILE A 126 0.63 6.89 -4.02
CA ILE A 126 0.87 8.32 -4.22
C ILE A 126 2.13 8.55 -5.05
N THR A 127 2.27 9.75 -5.61
CA THR A 127 3.51 10.25 -6.20
C THR A 127 4.22 11.21 -5.25
N GLU A 128 5.50 11.48 -5.49
CA GLU A 128 6.24 12.46 -4.71
C GLU A 128 5.62 13.87 -4.74
N PRO A 129 5.15 14.42 -5.88
CA PRO A 129 4.41 15.69 -5.88
C PRO A 129 3.13 15.68 -5.04
N GLN A 130 2.44 14.53 -4.95
CA GLN A 130 1.26 14.41 -4.09
C GLN A 130 1.66 14.36 -2.60
N PHE A 131 2.81 13.77 -2.29
CA PHE A 131 3.36 13.74 -0.94
C PHE A 131 3.83 15.14 -0.50
N THR A 132 4.52 15.88 -1.36
CA THR A 132 5.08 17.21 -1.06
C THR A 132 4.11 18.37 -1.32
N ALA A 133 2.83 18.06 -1.58
CA ALA A 133 1.80 19.08 -1.79
C ALA A 133 1.70 20.02 -0.56
N ILE A 134 1.94 21.31 -0.80
CA ILE A 134 2.10 22.34 0.24
C ILE A 134 0.93 22.36 1.22
N ASP A 135 -0.30 22.24 0.73
CA ASP A 135 -1.50 22.37 1.55
C ASP A 135 -1.75 21.18 2.49
N THR A 136 -1.08 20.04 2.24
CA THR A 136 -1.32 18.78 2.97
C THR A 136 -0.04 18.14 3.51
N PHE A 137 1.13 18.77 3.34
CA PHE A 137 2.42 18.18 3.70
C PHE A 137 2.52 17.81 5.19
N ASP A 138 2.02 18.67 6.08
CA ASP A 138 1.99 18.41 7.53
C ASP A 138 1.01 17.27 7.89
N ASP A 139 -0.02 17.08 7.07
CA ASP A 139 -1.01 16.00 7.23
C ASP A 139 -0.48 14.63 6.79
N HIS A 140 0.67 14.60 6.11
CA HIS A 140 1.33 13.38 5.69
C HIS A 140 2.31 12.83 6.72
N SER A 141 2.55 13.50 7.85
CA SER A 141 3.57 13.04 8.79
C SER A 141 3.23 11.72 9.48
N GLY A 142 4.19 10.79 9.50
CA GLY A 142 4.11 9.56 10.30
C GLY A 142 3.98 9.83 11.81
N ALA A 143 4.46 10.98 12.29
CA ALA A 143 4.33 11.42 13.69
C ALA A 143 2.86 11.65 14.11
N GLN A 144 1.93 11.74 13.16
CA GLN A 144 0.51 11.80 13.45
C GLN A 144 -0.06 10.47 13.98
N LEU A 145 0.63 9.34 13.76
CA LEU A 145 0.19 8.02 14.19
C LEU A 145 0.81 7.61 15.52
N ARG A 146 0.03 6.93 16.35
CA ARG A 146 0.41 6.46 17.68
C ARG A 146 0.36 4.93 17.68
N PRO A 147 1.49 4.23 17.78
CA PRO A 147 1.52 2.76 17.69
C PRO A 147 0.63 2.07 18.73
N GLU A 148 0.45 2.69 19.90
CA GLU A 148 -0.33 2.15 21.01
C GLU A 148 -1.85 2.23 20.84
N SER A 149 -2.37 3.10 19.95
CA SER A 149 -3.81 3.40 19.89
C SER A 149 -4.39 3.53 18.50
N HIS A 150 -3.58 3.76 17.47
CA HIS A 150 -4.05 3.92 16.09
C HIS A 150 -3.79 2.65 15.28
N GLY A 151 -4.48 2.54 14.14
CA GLY A 151 -4.20 1.57 13.08
C GLY A 151 -2.82 1.78 12.47
N ALA A 152 -2.54 1.09 11.36
CA ALA A 152 -1.32 1.28 10.60
C ALA A 152 -1.63 1.84 9.22
N VAL A 153 -0.79 2.74 8.73
CA VAL A 153 -0.83 3.20 7.35
C VAL A 153 0.38 2.65 6.62
N VAL A 154 0.17 2.03 5.46
CA VAL A 154 1.25 1.56 4.57
C VAL A 154 1.14 2.30 3.24
N PRO A 155 1.81 3.46 3.10
CA PRO A 155 1.82 4.20 1.85
C PRO A 155 2.75 3.53 0.83
N PHE A 156 2.36 3.60 -0.44
CA PHE A 156 3.19 3.21 -1.57
C PHE A 156 3.48 4.44 -2.42
N LEU A 157 4.76 4.76 -2.60
CA LEU A 157 5.20 5.91 -3.38
C LEU A 157 5.75 5.44 -4.73
N TYR A 158 5.24 5.99 -5.82
CA TYR A 158 5.80 5.75 -7.16
C TYR A 158 7.08 6.55 -7.37
N ALA A 159 8.16 5.86 -7.75
CA ALA A 159 9.40 6.46 -8.22
C ALA A 159 9.65 6.05 -9.68
N ALA A 160 10.12 6.98 -10.51
CA ALA A 160 10.36 6.70 -11.92
C ALA A 160 11.59 5.78 -12.10
N ALA A 161 11.50 4.82 -13.02
CA ALA A 161 12.60 3.90 -13.32
C ALA A 161 13.92 4.60 -13.70
N GLY A 162 13.84 5.75 -14.37
CA GLY A 162 15.00 6.53 -14.83
C GLY A 162 15.46 7.63 -13.87
N GLU A 163 15.00 7.62 -12.62
CA GLU A 163 15.38 8.60 -11.61
C GLU A 163 16.88 8.55 -11.26
N ASP A 164 17.47 9.72 -10.99
CA ASP A 164 18.85 9.89 -10.53
C ASP A 164 19.02 9.36 -9.10
N VAL A 165 20.21 8.88 -8.78
CA VAL A 165 20.62 8.50 -7.42
C VAL A 165 20.53 9.68 -6.45
N GLU A 166 20.86 10.90 -6.88
CA GLU A 166 20.76 12.11 -6.04
C GLU A 166 19.29 12.40 -5.67
N ASP A 167 18.40 12.44 -6.66
CA ASP A 167 16.95 12.62 -6.43
C ASP A 167 16.38 11.52 -5.53
N ALA A 168 16.79 10.27 -5.74
CA ALA A 168 16.36 9.15 -4.91
C ALA A 168 16.80 9.30 -3.45
N PHE A 169 18.01 9.79 -3.21
CA PHE A 169 18.54 10.04 -1.87
C PHE A 169 17.83 11.21 -1.19
N GLU A 170 17.63 12.33 -1.91
CA GLU A 170 16.90 13.49 -1.40
C GLU A 170 15.47 13.12 -0.97
N ARG A 171 14.77 12.34 -1.80
CA ARG A 171 13.45 11.82 -1.44
C ARG A 171 13.50 10.96 -0.18
N GLU A 172 14.44 10.02 -0.07
CA GLU A 172 14.53 9.17 1.13
C GLU A 172 14.78 9.97 2.41
N ASP A 173 15.61 10.99 2.35
CA ASP A 173 15.86 11.89 3.48
C ASP A 173 14.63 12.73 3.84
N LEU A 174 13.90 13.22 2.84
CA LEU A 174 12.62 13.91 3.04
C LEU A 174 11.59 13.00 3.72
N LEU A 175 11.41 11.78 3.23
CA LEU A 175 10.48 10.80 3.80
C LEU A 175 10.86 10.44 5.24
N ARG A 176 12.16 10.24 5.50
CA ARG A 176 12.69 9.98 6.85
C ARG A 176 12.43 11.15 7.79
N ALA A 177 12.68 12.37 7.35
CA ALA A 177 12.39 13.57 8.13
C ALA A 177 10.90 13.72 8.45
N ASN A 178 10.02 13.16 7.60
CA ASN A 178 8.57 13.17 7.77
C ASN A 178 8.03 11.97 8.60
N GLY A 179 8.91 11.11 9.11
CA GLY A 179 8.55 10.01 10.02
C GLY A 179 8.36 8.65 9.35
N TYR A 180 9.02 8.42 8.20
CA TYR A 180 8.94 7.16 7.46
C TYR A 180 10.26 6.39 7.39
N SER A 181 10.18 5.07 7.55
CA SER A 181 11.23 4.12 7.16
C SER A 181 10.91 3.64 5.74
N THR A 182 11.88 3.66 4.84
CA THR A 182 11.63 3.36 3.42
C THR A 182 12.07 1.95 3.06
N TYR A 183 11.23 1.27 2.30
CA TYR A 183 11.57 0.05 1.59
C TYR A 183 11.45 0.28 0.09
N THR A 184 12.44 -0.13 -0.69
CA THR A 184 12.42 0.05 -2.14
C THR A 184 12.24 -1.28 -2.85
N VAL A 185 11.32 -1.32 -3.82
CA VAL A 185 11.12 -2.46 -4.71
C VAL A 185 11.22 -2.01 -6.16
N ASP A 186 12.02 -2.75 -6.94
CA ASP A 186 12.21 -2.50 -8.35
C ASP A 186 11.23 -3.33 -9.18
N ALA A 187 10.23 -2.65 -9.75
CA ALA A 187 9.20 -3.23 -10.60
C ALA A 187 9.55 -3.16 -12.10
N THR A 188 10.72 -2.65 -12.49
CA THR A 188 11.15 -2.60 -13.90
C THR A 188 11.37 -3.99 -14.49
N THR A 189 11.70 -4.97 -13.64
CA THR A 189 11.92 -6.38 -14.02
C THR A 189 10.64 -7.18 -14.23
N MET A 190 9.44 -6.57 -14.06
CA MET A 190 8.14 -7.25 -14.23
C MET A 190 7.96 -7.88 -15.63
N GLY A 191 8.64 -7.34 -16.65
CA GLY A 191 8.63 -7.89 -18.01
C GLY A 191 9.51 -9.12 -18.21
N GLU A 192 10.52 -9.31 -17.36
CA GLU A 192 11.55 -10.36 -17.49
C GLU A 192 11.24 -11.56 -16.59
N ASP A 193 11.06 -11.33 -15.29
CA ASP A 193 10.71 -12.35 -14.30
C ASP A 193 9.58 -11.85 -13.38
N PRO A 194 8.32 -11.92 -13.83
CA PRO A 194 7.18 -11.45 -13.04
C PRO A 194 7.01 -12.24 -11.74
N ILE A 195 7.34 -13.53 -11.74
CA ILE A 195 7.19 -14.38 -10.56
C ILE A 195 8.21 -13.96 -9.48
N ALA A 196 9.44 -13.63 -9.88
CA ALA A 196 10.41 -13.06 -8.94
C ALA A 196 9.92 -11.74 -8.33
N LEU A 197 9.34 -10.83 -9.11
CA LEU A 197 8.81 -9.58 -8.55
C LEU A 197 7.65 -9.85 -7.56
N HIS A 198 6.72 -10.75 -7.89
CA HIS A 198 5.67 -11.15 -6.96
C HIS A 198 6.22 -11.80 -5.68
N ARG A 199 7.28 -12.62 -5.78
CA ARG A 199 7.95 -13.22 -4.63
C ARG A 199 8.61 -12.15 -3.74
N ASN A 200 9.33 -11.21 -4.35
CA ASN A 200 10.01 -10.12 -3.65
C ASN A 200 9.01 -9.20 -2.95
N LEU A 201 7.93 -8.81 -3.62
CA LEU A 201 6.84 -8.04 -3.01
C LEU A 201 6.17 -8.80 -1.87
N ALA A 202 5.93 -10.11 -2.03
CA ALA A 202 5.36 -10.91 -0.97
C ALA A 202 6.26 -10.93 0.27
N ALA A 203 7.56 -11.17 0.09
CA ALA A 203 8.55 -11.17 1.18
C ALA A 203 8.64 -9.78 1.84
N LEU A 204 8.69 -8.72 1.03
CA LEU A 204 8.73 -7.34 1.50
C LEU A 204 7.49 -6.97 2.34
N MET A 205 6.30 -7.41 1.93
CA MET A 205 5.11 -7.20 2.75
C MET A 205 5.21 -7.89 4.11
N GLU A 206 5.84 -9.07 4.19
CA GLU A 206 6.08 -9.68 5.50
C GLU A 206 7.02 -8.83 6.36
N ASP A 207 8.12 -8.30 5.79
CA ASP A 207 9.01 -7.39 6.54
C ASP A 207 8.28 -6.13 7.03
N VAL A 208 7.50 -5.49 6.16
CA VAL A 208 6.72 -4.28 6.50
C VAL A 208 5.73 -4.57 7.63
N PHE A 209 4.99 -5.68 7.56
CA PHE A 209 4.02 -6.00 8.61
C PHE A 209 4.66 -6.49 9.90
N ASP A 210 5.84 -7.11 9.83
CA ASP A 210 6.60 -7.51 11.01
C ASP A 210 7.19 -6.27 11.72
N GLU A 211 7.68 -5.26 10.97
CA GLU A 211 8.06 -3.95 11.53
C GLU A 211 6.88 -3.26 12.20
N ILE A 212 5.70 -3.23 11.55
CA ILE A 212 4.48 -2.64 12.16
C ILE A 212 4.10 -3.39 13.45
N ALA A 213 4.15 -4.72 13.45
CA ALA A 213 3.85 -5.52 14.62
C ALA A 213 4.82 -5.19 15.77
N GLN A 214 6.10 -5.04 15.47
CA GLN A 214 7.12 -4.65 16.45
C GLN A 214 6.87 -3.23 16.99
N LEU A 215 6.62 -2.25 16.11
CA LEU A 215 6.30 -0.87 16.50
C LEU A 215 5.09 -0.81 17.43
N LYS A 216 4.05 -1.59 17.13
CA LYS A 216 2.85 -1.67 17.97
C LYS A 216 3.10 -2.35 19.31
N ALA A 217 3.89 -3.42 19.33
CA ALA A 217 4.30 -4.07 20.57
C ALA A 217 5.11 -3.12 21.47
N ASP A 218 6.07 -2.39 20.89
CA ASP A 218 6.90 -1.43 21.61
C ASP A 218 6.11 -0.21 22.11
N GLY A 219 5.16 0.26 21.30
CA GLY A 219 4.21 1.30 21.71
C GLY A 219 3.32 0.86 22.86
N ALA A 220 2.74 -0.34 22.79
CA ALA A 220 1.94 -0.91 23.86
C ALA A 220 2.74 -1.11 25.16
N ALA A 221 4.01 -1.51 25.04
CA ALA A 221 4.95 -1.63 26.15
C ALA A 221 5.51 -0.29 26.65
N ARG A 222 5.27 0.82 25.93
CA ARG A 222 5.78 2.16 26.21
C ARG A 222 7.31 2.23 26.30
N ILE A 223 8.00 1.50 25.42
CA ILE A 223 9.47 1.44 25.36
C ILE A 223 10.07 2.16 24.15
N LEU A 224 9.24 2.84 23.35
CA LEU A 224 9.70 3.69 22.26
C LEU A 224 10.52 4.86 22.82
N SER A 225 11.78 4.96 22.41
CA SER A 225 12.72 5.98 22.89
C SER A 225 12.84 7.20 21.96
N ARG A 226 12.25 7.11 20.76
CA ARG A 226 12.24 8.13 19.72
C ARG A 226 10.88 8.07 19.01
N ASP A 227 10.57 9.12 18.24
CA ASP A 227 9.40 9.09 17.36
C ASP A 227 9.53 7.90 16.40
N PRO A 228 8.49 7.05 16.29
CA PRO A 228 8.53 5.86 15.46
C PRO A 228 8.57 6.25 13.99
N LEU A 229 9.43 5.59 13.23
CA LEU A 229 9.39 5.64 11.77
C LEU A 229 8.39 4.59 11.30
N TRP A 230 7.39 4.99 10.52
CA TRP A 230 6.41 4.07 9.95
C TRP A 230 6.88 3.58 8.58
N PRO A 231 6.65 2.31 8.21
CA PRO A 231 7.13 1.81 6.92
C PRO A 231 6.34 2.41 5.75
N LEU A 232 7.08 2.83 4.73
CA LEU A 232 6.59 3.33 3.44
C LEU A 232 7.34 2.61 2.33
N VAL A 233 6.62 2.18 1.30
CA VAL A 233 7.18 1.39 0.21
C VAL A 233 7.34 2.24 -1.04
N ILE A 234 8.57 2.44 -1.48
CA ILE A 234 8.91 3.06 -2.76
C ILE A 234 8.89 1.98 -3.84
N VAL A 235 8.06 2.19 -4.86
CA VAL A 235 7.96 1.31 -6.02
C VAL A 235 8.60 2.00 -7.21
N LYS A 236 9.82 1.58 -7.55
CA LYS A 236 10.52 2.03 -8.74
C LYS A 236 9.92 1.34 -9.96
N ALA A 237 9.25 2.08 -10.84
CA ALA A 237 8.48 1.49 -11.92
C ALA A 237 8.57 2.30 -13.24
N PRO A 238 8.27 1.66 -14.38
CA PRO A 238 8.14 2.35 -15.66
C PRO A 238 7.06 3.44 -15.64
N ALA A 239 7.16 4.43 -16.53
CA ALA A 239 6.26 5.58 -16.59
C ALA A 239 4.78 5.20 -16.77
N GLU A 240 4.50 4.06 -17.43
CA GLU A 240 3.15 3.54 -17.65
C GLU A 240 2.44 3.16 -16.33
N TRP A 241 3.19 3.03 -15.24
CA TRP A 241 2.69 2.68 -13.91
C TRP A 241 2.40 3.90 -13.05
N ASN A 242 2.71 5.11 -13.53
CA ASN A 242 2.51 6.34 -12.79
C ASN A 242 1.01 6.48 -12.39
N PRO A 243 0.70 6.52 -11.08
CA PRO A 243 -0.67 6.56 -10.59
C PRO A 243 -1.37 7.91 -10.81
N ALA A 244 -0.61 8.97 -11.15
CA ALA A 244 -1.15 10.30 -11.35
C ALA A 244 -2.20 10.34 -12.50
N PRO A 245 -3.25 11.16 -12.37
CA PRO A 245 -4.21 11.36 -13.45
C PRO A 245 -3.51 11.92 -14.70
N ALA A 246 -4.01 11.57 -15.89
CA ALA A 246 -3.38 11.92 -17.16
C ALA A 246 -3.15 13.44 -17.35
N SER A 247 -3.99 14.28 -16.74
CA SER A 247 -3.83 15.74 -16.71
C SER A 247 -2.55 16.19 -16.00
N ALA A 248 -2.18 15.53 -14.89
CA ALA A 248 -0.97 15.85 -14.13
C ALA A 248 0.32 15.34 -14.79
N ARG A 249 0.23 14.35 -15.69
CA ARG A 249 1.40 13.79 -16.42
C ARG A 249 1.95 14.75 -17.48
N LEU A 250 1.09 15.58 -18.06
CA LEU A 250 1.47 16.55 -19.09
C LEU A 250 2.28 17.74 -18.55
N ASP A 251 2.18 18.01 -17.25
CA ASP A 251 2.92 19.10 -16.59
C ASP A 251 4.32 18.63 -16.15
N SER A 252 4.50 17.34 -15.81
CA SER A 252 5.80 16.77 -15.47
C SER A 252 6.72 16.55 -16.67
N GLU A 253 6.17 16.35 -17.88
CA GLU A 253 6.99 16.17 -19.11
C GLU A 253 7.44 17.52 -19.74
N ARG A 254 6.97 18.66 -19.21
CA ARG A 254 7.32 20.01 -19.69
C ARG A 254 8.35 20.72 -18.82
N ARG A 255 8.76 20.13 -17.71
CA ARG A 255 9.84 20.62 -16.84
C ARG A 255 11.09 19.79 -17.06
#